data_AF-A0A8T6MSR8-F1
#
_entry.id   AF-A0A8T6MSR8-F1
#
_cell.length_a   1.000
_cell.length_b   1.000
_cell.length_c   1.000
_cell.angle_alpha   90.00
_cell.angle_beta   90.00
_cell.angle_gamma   90.00
#
_symmetry.space_group_name_H-M   'P 1'
#
loop_
_entity.id
_entity.type
_entity.pdbx_description
1 polymer ?
#
loop_
_entity_poly.entity_id
_entity_poly.type
_entity_poly.pdbx_seq_one_letter_code
_entity_poly.pdbx_strand_id
1 'polypeptide(L)'
;MKEEKLSYYINKASELTNQSFDRKIRIAILGSFTLNGLAETIQVKCAEKKIQCVTHVGNYNQYNQEILNPQSNLYKFNPDISFLLIDTRTLLKDLFHHPHSISAEERRNLVVEKTKEISNLVNKFRQTTKSNLVIANFSIPTFSSYGIFESRTDFGFHRMLNEINNALSDVLSNSDSVYVYDFAKFVT
;
A
#
# COMPACT_ATOMS: atom_id res chain seq x y z
N MET A 1 -6.63 -24.66 1.28
CA MET A 1 -7.98 -24.17 1.64
C MET A 1 -8.60 -23.56 0.39
N LYS A 2 -9.90 -23.76 0.18
CA LYS A 2 -10.62 -23.08 -0.90
C LYS A 2 -11.05 -21.72 -0.35
N GLU A 3 -10.71 -20.65 -1.05
CA GLU A 3 -11.13 -19.30 -0.67
C GLU A 3 -12.57 -19.03 -1.10
N GLU A 4 -13.29 -18.27 -0.28
CA GLU A 4 -14.69 -17.93 -0.51
C GLU A 4 -14.83 -16.67 -1.39
N LYS A 5 -16.04 -16.42 -1.89
CA LYS A 5 -16.32 -15.19 -2.66
C LYS A 5 -16.33 -13.97 -1.74
N LEU A 6 -16.04 -12.78 -2.30
CA LEU A 6 -16.05 -11.53 -1.55
C LEU A 6 -17.37 -11.26 -0.79
N SER A 7 -18.51 -11.63 -1.40
CA SER A 7 -19.83 -11.50 -0.77
C SER A 7 -19.96 -12.31 0.52
N TYR A 8 -19.28 -13.46 0.62
CA TYR A 8 -19.25 -14.24 1.85
C TYR A 8 -18.58 -13.45 2.98
N TYR A 9 -17.41 -12.86 2.72
CA TYR A 9 -16.68 -12.10 3.73
C TYR A 9 -17.45 -10.86 4.20
N ILE A 10 -18.07 -10.14 3.27
CA ILE A 10 -18.90 -8.97 3.59
C ILE A 10 -20.07 -9.35 4.50
N ASN A 11 -20.80 -10.41 4.15
CA ASN A 11 -21.92 -10.88 4.97
C ASN A 11 -21.44 -11.38 6.33
N LYS A 12 -20.39 -12.19 6.34
CA LYS A 12 -19.87 -12.80 7.56
C LYS A 12 -19.32 -11.76 8.54
N ALA A 13 -18.66 -10.71 8.06
CA ALA A 13 -18.13 -9.64 8.90
C ALA A 13 -19.22 -8.97 9.76
N SER A 14 -20.43 -8.79 9.19
CA SER A 14 -21.55 -8.19 9.92
C SER A 14 -22.07 -9.03 11.10
N GLU A 15 -21.83 -10.35 11.06
CA GLU A 15 -22.27 -11.31 12.08
C GLU A 15 -21.27 -11.46 13.24
N LEU A 16 -20.07 -10.88 13.15
CA LEU A 16 -18.97 -11.10 14.12
C LEU A 16 -19.19 -10.45 15.49
N THR A 17 -20.22 -9.61 15.65
CA THR A 17 -20.49 -8.81 16.86
C THR A 17 -20.81 -9.65 18.11
N ASN A 18 -21.25 -10.91 17.94
CA ASN A 18 -21.72 -11.77 19.04
C ASN A 18 -20.74 -12.90 19.44
N GLN A 19 -19.47 -12.80 19.06
CA GLN A 19 -18.46 -13.82 19.36
C GLN A 19 -17.50 -13.40 20.48
N SER A 20 -17.01 -14.38 21.26
CA SER A 20 -15.92 -14.12 22.20
C SER A 20 -14.57 -14.27 21.51
N PHE A 21 -13.65 -13.37 21.79
CA PHE A 21 -12.32 -13.33 21.19
C PHE A 21 -11.24 -13.30 22.27
N ASP A 22 -10.11 -13.94 22.01
CA ASP A 22 -9.00 -14.06 22.96
C ASP A 22 -8.07 -12.84 22.90
N ARG A 23 -8.01 -12.20 21.74
CA ARG A 23 -7.12 -11.07 21.43
C ARG A 23 -7.86 -10.00 20.66
N LYS A 24 -7.33 -8.76 20.67
CA LYS A 24 -7.88 -7.63 19.92
C LYS A 24 -6.80 -6.97 19.08
N ILE A 25 -7.19 -6.47 17.91
CA ILE A 25 -6.32 -5.71 17.03
C ILE A 25 -7.11 -4.64 16.27
N ARG A 26 -6.50 -3.47 16.09
CA ARG A 26 -7.01 -2.37 15.28
C ARG A 26 -6.15 -2.22 14.03
N ILE A 27 -6.79 -2.32 12.87
CA ILE A 27 -6.10 -2.27 11.58
C ILE A 27 -6.59 -1.07 10.79
N ALA A 28 -5.70 -0.14 10.45
CA ALA A 28 -6.02 0.91 9.49
C ALA A 28 -5.59 0.49 8.08
N ILE A 29 -6.37 0.85 7.06
CA ILE A 29 -6.07 0.58 5.66
C ILE A 29 -6.21 1.88 4.89
N LEU A 30 -5.09 2.39 4.39
CA LEU A 30 -5.00 3.60 3.59
C LEU A 30 -4.68 3.21 2.15
N GLY A 31 -5.39 3.80 1.20
CA GLY A 31 -5.25 3.43 -0.20
C GLY A 31 -5.38 4.60 -1.16
N SER A 32 -4.77 4.42 -2.33
CA SER A 32 -4.99 5.29 -3.50
C SER A 32 -6.15 4.84 -4.39
N PHE A 33 -6.67 3.63 -4.17
CA PHE A 33 -7.75 3.01 -4.94
C PHE A 33 -8.84 2.45 -4.01
N THR A 34 -9.93 1.93 -4.60
CA THR A 34 -11.04 1.34 -3.83
C THR A 34 -10.63 0.04 -3.17
N LEU A 35 -10.89 -0.08 -1.85
CA LEU A 35 -10.49 -1.22 -1.01
C LEU A 35 -11.70 -2.08 -0.58
N ASN A 36 -12.74 -2.14 -1.43
CA ASN A 36 -14.02 -2.78 -1.11
C ASN A 36 -13.84 -4.24 -0.70
N GLY A 37 -14.37 -4.62 0.45
CA GLY A 37 -14.34 -5.99 0.95
C GLY A 37 -13.01 -6.43 1.57
N LEU A 38 -11.94 -5.62 1.47
CA LEU A 38 -10.63 -5.97 2.06
C LEU A 38 -10.71 -5.94 3.59
N ALA A 39 -11.35 -4.90 4.16
CA ALA A 39 -11.51 -4.77 5.60
C ALA A 39 -12.31 -5.94 6.18
N GLU A 40 -13.43 -6.28 5.55
CA GLU A 40 -14.31 -7.39 5.93
C GLU A 40 -13.59 -8.73 5.82
N THR A 41 -12.80 -8.93 4.77
CA THR A 41 -11.98 -10.14 4.61
C THR A 41 -10.97 -10.26 5.75
N ILE A 42 -10.27 -9.18 6.09
CA ILE A 42 -9.32 -9.16 7.22
C ILE A 42 -10.04 -9.47 8.54
N GLN A 43 -11.21 -8.85 8.78
CA GLN A 43 -11.98 -9.10 10.00
C GLN A 43 -12.38 -10.57 10.15
N VAL A 44 -12.90 -11.19 9.09
CA VAL A 44 -13.30 -12.60 9.11
C VAL A 44 -12.09 -13.51 9.30
N LYS A 45 -10.98 -13.29 8.59
CA LYS A 45 -9.75 -14.08 8.75
C LYS A 45 -9.12 -13.94 10.14
N CYS A 46 -9.24 -12.76 10.77
CA CYS A 46 -8.86 -12.57 12.17
C CYS A 46 -9.79 -13.33 13.12
N ALA A 47 -11.10 -13.30 12.87
CA ALA A 47 -12.09 -14.01 13.69
C ALA A 47 -11.90 -15.54 13.64
N GLU A 48 -11.57 -16.10 12.47
CA GLU A 48 -11.18 -17.51 12.32
C GLU A 48 -9.98 -17.90 13.20
N LYS A 49 -9.15 -16.91 13.56
CA LYS A 49 -8.00 -17.05 14.46
C LYS A 49 -8.30 -16.61 15.90
N LYS A 50 -9.57 -16.39 16.26
CA LYS A 50 -10.04 -15.86 17.56
C LYS A 50 -9.47 -14.48 17.94
N ILE A 51 -9.18 -13.66 16.94
CA ILE A 51 -8.73 -12.27 17.12
C ILE A 51 -9.87 -11.32 16.72
N GLN A 52 -10.33 -10.50 17.66
CA GLN A 52 -11.26 -9.42 17.38
C GLN A 52 -10.52 -8.35 16.58
N CYS A 53 -10.91 -8.17 15.32
CA CYS A 53 -10.36 -7.12 14.47
C CYS A 53 -11.38 -6.01 14.30
N VAL A 54 -10.97 -4.78 14.58
CA VAL A 54 -11.70 -3.56 14.19
C VAL A 54 -10.87 -2.86 13.14
N THR A 55 -11.51 -2.32 12.11
CA THR A 55 -10.82 -1.70 10.98
C THR A 55 -11.21 -0.24 10.79
N HIS A 56 -10.26 0.56 10.33
CA HIS A 56 -10.49 1.89 9.77
C HIS A 56 -10.05 1.86 8.31
N VAL A 57 -10.91 2.27 7.38
CA VAL A 57 -10.56 2.39 5.97
C VAL A 57 -10.52 3.87 5.63
N GLY A 58 -9.36 4.33 5.17
CA GLY A 58 -9.20 5.71 4.74
C GLY A 58 -9.96 5.99 3.45
N ASN A 59 -10.32 7.25 3.26
CA ASN A 59 -11.03 7.67 2.05
C ASN A 59 -10.17 7.48 0.79
N TYR A 60 -10.84 7.27 -0.35
CA TYR A 60 -10.20 7.10 -1.66
C TYR A 60 -9.15 8.19 -1.93
N ASN A 61 -7.91 7.77 -2.17
CA ASN A 61 -6.79 8.65 -2.51
C ASN A 61 -6.52 9.79 -1.51
N GLN A 62 -6.87 9.60 -0.24
CA GLN A 62 -6.62 10.57 0.84
C GLN A 62 -5.53 10.12 1.82
N TYR A 63 -4.78 9.05 1.50
CA TYR A 63 -3.70 8.53 2.36
C TYR A 63 -2.71 9.62 2.80
N ASN A 64 -2.32 10.52 1.89
CA ASN A 64 -1.44 11.65 2.19
C ASN A 64 -2.06 12.58 3.24
N GLN A 65 -3.33 12.96 3.09
CA GLN A 65 -4.00 13.86 4.02
C GLN A 65 -4.17 13.24 5.41
N GLU A 66 -4.52 11.95 5.48
CA GLU A 66 -4.66 11.24 6.75
C GLU A 66 -3.32 11.10 7.49
N ILE A 67 -2.22 10.84 6.78
CA ILE A 67 -0.90 10.73 7.41
C ILE A 67 -0.35 12.10 7.83
N LEU A 68 -0.54 13.14 7.01
CA LEU A 68 0.04 14.46 7.29
C LEU A 68 -0.70 15.22 8.39
N ASN A 69 -2.01 15.00 8.56
CA ASN A 69 -2.82 15.68 9.57
C ASN A 69 -2.85 14.88 10.89
N PRO A 70 -2.25 15.37 12.00
CA PRO A 70 -2.26 14.67 13.28
C PRO A 70 -3.66 14.49 13.90
N GLN A 71 -4.66 15.23 13.44
CA GLN A 71 -6.06 15.16 13.89
C GLN A 71 -6.94 14.29 12.97
N SER A 72 -6.34 13.55 12.04
CA SER A 72 -7.05 12.65 11.12
C SER A 72 -7.74 11.49 11.83
N ASN A 73 -8.67 10.85 11.13
CA ASN A 73 -9.37 9.67 11.65
C ASN A 73 -8.41 8.49 11.84
N LEU A 74 -7.39 8.34 11.00
CA LEU A 74 -6.27 7.42 11.22
C LEU A 74 -5.69 7.51 12.63
N TYR A 75 -5.28 8.70 13.08
CA TYR A 75 -4.64 8.84 14.39
C TYR A 75 -5.63 8.75 15.55
N LYS A 76 -6.86 9.25 15.37
CA LYS A 76 -7.95 9.08 16.36
C LYS A 76 -8.31 7.61 16.57
N PHE A 77 -8.28 6.81 15.50
CA PHE A 77 -8.49 5.37 15.55
C PHE A 77 -7.37 4.63 16.30
N ASN A 78 -6.16 5.20 16.31
CA ASN A 78 -4.97 4.71 17.01
C ASN A 78 -4.63 3.24 16.63
N PRO A 79 -4.42 2.92 15.34
CA PRO A 79 -4.25 1.54 14.88
C PRO A 79 -3.02 0.85 15.47
N ASP A 80 -3.09 -0.47 15.65
CA ASP A 80 -1.94 -1.30 16.03
C ASP A 80 -1.10 -1.64 14.78
N ILE A 81 -1.78 -1.89 13.65
CA ILE A 81 -1.17 -2.08 12.32
C ILE A 81 -1.86 -1.17 11.32
N SER A 82 -1.10 -0.55 10.43
CA SER A 82 -1.62 0.24 9.32
C SER A 82 -1.09 -0.29 8.00
N PHE A 83 -1.95 -0.38 6.99
CA PHE A 83 -1.57 -0.71 5.62
C PHE A 83 -1.56 0.56 4.77
N LEU A 84 -0.55 0.71 3.92
CA LEU A 84 -0.47 1.77 2.91
C LEU A 84 -0.36 1.14 1.51
N LEU A 85 -1.43 1.31 0.73
CA LEU A 85 -1.64 0.66 -0.57
C LEU A 85 -1.73 1.73 -1.67
N ILE A 86 -0.59 2.05 -2.27
CA ILE A 86 -0.49 3.04 -3.34
C ILE A 86 -0.30 2.29 -4.66
N ASP A 87 -1.14 2.56 -5.66
CA ASP A 87 -0.97 1.98 -6.98
C ASP A 87 0.02 2.80 -7.83
N THR A 88 0.64 2.13 -8.79
CA THR A 88 1.66 2.71 -9.66
C THR A 88 1.12 3.90 -10.48
N ARG A 89 -0.18 3.88 -10.82
CA ARG A 89 -0.86 4.95 -11.56
C ARG A 89 -0.92 6.22 -10.74
N THR A 90 -1.31 6.13 -9.48
CA THR A 90 -1.38 7.28 -8.57
C THR A 90 0.02 7.85 -8.32
N LEU A 91 1.02 6.98 -8.16
CA LEU A 91 2.41 7.39 -7.94
C LEU A 91 2.96 8.23 -9.11
N LEU A 92 2.74 7.76 -10.35
CA LEU A 92 3.33 8.37 -11.54
C LEU A 92 2.42 9.34 -12.29
N LYS A 93 1.12 9.35 -11.99
CA LYS A 93 0.10 10.19 -12.65
C LYS A 93 0.18 10.03 -14.18
N ASP A 94 0.28 11.13 -14.91
CA ASP A 94 0.31 11.14 -16.39
C ASP A 94 1.51 10.35 -16.95
N LEU A 95 2.62 10.29 -16.22
CA LEU A 95 3.80 9.52 -16.63
C LEU A 95 3.58 8.01 -16.60
N PHE A 96 2.53 7.52 -15.93
CA PHE A 96 2.17 6.11 -16.01
C PHE A 96 1.80 5.72 -17.45
N HIS A 97 1.07 6.59 -18.16
CA HIS A 97 0.61 6.34 -19.52
C HIS A 97 1.65 6.75 -20.56
N HIS A 98 2.50 7.73 -20.22
CA HIS A 98 3.52 8.28 -21.10
C HIS A 98 4.92 8.26 -20.46
N PRO A 99 5.47 7.11 -20.04
CA PRO A 99 6.75 7.07 -19.33
C PRO A 99 7.95 7.46 -20.21
N HIS A 100 7.76 7.50 -21.53
CA HIS A 100 8.76 7.90 -22.51
C HIS A 100 8.55 9.33 -23.04
N SER A 101 7.64 10.12 -22.47
CA SER A 101 7.54 11.56 -22.77
C SER A 101 8.69 12.37 -22.17
N ILE A 102 9.46 11.75 -21.27
CA ILE A 102 10.64 12.30 -20.59
C ILE A 102 11.88 11.47 -20.91
N SER A 103 13.04 12.08 -20.74
CA SER A 103 14.35 11.47 -20.95
C SER A 103 14.68 10.40 -19.91
N ALA A 104 15.66 9.56 -20.24
CA ALA A 104 16.18 8.56 -19.30
C ALA A 104 16.78 9.19 -18.02
N GLU A 105 17.38 10.38 -18.12
CA GLU A 105 17.89 11.12 -16.96
C GLU A 105 16.76 11.62 -16.07
N GLU A 106 15.71 12.21 -16.65
CA GLU A 106 14.52 12.64 -15.90
C GLU A 106 13.84 11.46 -15.20
N ARG A 107 13.76 10.28 -15.85
CA ARG A 107 13.28 9.06 -15.20
C ARG A 107 14.13 8.64 -14.00
N ARG A 108 15.47 8.73 -14.09
CA ARG A 108 16.36 8.45 -12.96
C ARG A 108 16.11 9.43 -11.81
N ASN A 109 15.92 10.72 -12.11
CA ASN A 109 15.57 11.73 -11.11
C ASN A 109 14.22 11.46 -10.46
N LEU A 110 13.24 10.96 -11.22
CA LEU A 110 11.93 10.54 -10.73
C LEU A 110 12.02 9.41 -9.69
N VAL A 111 12.93 8.45 -9.88
CA VAL A 111 13.17 7.40 -8.88
C VAL A 111 13.56 8.01 -7.53
N VAL A 112 14.50 8.96 -7.54
CA VAL A 112 14.95 9.65 -6.34
C VAL A 112 13.82 10.47 -5.72
N GLU A 113 13.08 11.23 -6.54
CA GLU A 113 11.96 12.05 -6.10
C GLU A 113 10.87 11.22 -5.42
N LYS A 114 10.39 10.16 -6.07
CA LYS A 114 9.29 9.33 -5.57
C LYS A 114 9.70 8.51 -4.35
N THR A 115 10.93 8.01 -4.32
CA THR A 115 11.48 7.34 -3.13
C THR A 115 11.52 8.31 -1.94
N LYS A 116 11.96 9.56 -2.16
CA LYS A 116 11.99 10.60 -1.12
C LYS A 116 10.58 11.01 -0.66
N GLU A 117 9.63 11.15 -1.59
CA GLU A 117 8.23 11.47 -1.28
C GLU A 117 7.62 10.43 -0.32
N ILE A 118 7.72 9.15 -0.67
CA ILE A 118 7.17 8.05 0.13
C ILE A 118 7.92 7.89 1.46
N SER A 119 9.24 7.94 1.47
CA SER A 119 10.03 7.83 2.71
C SER A 119 9.74 8.97 3.69
N ASN A 120 9.55 10.21 3.21
CA ASN A 120 9.11 11.33 4.05
C ASN A 120 7.73 11.08 4.66
N LEU A 121 6.80 10.54 3.86
CA LEU A 121 5.46 10.20 4.33
C LEU A 121 5.51 9.12 5.43
N VAL A 122 6.29 8.06 5.21
CA VAL A 122 6.52 6.99 6.19
C VAL A 122 7.16 7.55 7.46
N ASN A 123 8.16 8.43 7.34
CA ASN A 123 8.79 9.06 8.49
C ASN A 123 7.80 9.92 9.29
N LYS A 124 6.94 10.68 8.61
CA LYS A 124 5.89 11.47 9.28
C LYS A 124 4.90 10.58 10.02
N PHE A 125 4.48 9.46 9.41
CA PHE A 125 3.63 8.48 10.05
C PHE A 125 4.26 7.95 11.34
N ARG A 126 5.52 7.48 11.28
CA ARG A 126 6.26 6.92 12.43
C ARG A 126 6.46 7.93 13.56
N GLN A 127 6.65 9.20 13.25
CA GLN A 127 6.77 10.26 14.25
C GLN A 127 5.45 10.54 14.98
N THR A 128 4.32 10.21 14.36
CA THR A 128 2.98 10.59 14.86
C THR A 128 2.29 9.44 15.60
N THR A 129 2.59 8.18 15.26
CA THR A 129 1.98 7.00 15.88
C THR A 129 3.00 5.89 16.17
N LYS A 130 2.65 5.00 17.11
CA LYS A 130 3.39 3.75 17.39
C LYS A 130 2.91 2.56 16.54
N SER A 131 1.94 2.78 15.66
CA SER A 131 1.41 1.76 14.76
C SER A 131 2.52 1.17 13.87
N ASN A 132 2.51 -0.14 13.67
CA ASN A 132 3.36 -0.77 12.67
C ASN A 132 2.80 -0.50 11.28
N LEU A 133 3.65 -0.09 10.33
CA LEU A 133 3.26 0.19 8.96
C LEU A 133 3.63 -0.97 8.03
N VAL A 134 2.67 -1.45 7.26
CA VAL A 134 2.89 -2.35 6.12
C VAL A 134 2.65 -1.55 4.85
N ILE A 135 3.68 -1.32 4.05
CA ILE A 135 3.59 -0.62 2.77
C ILE A 135 3.73 -1.61 1.62
N ALA A 136 2.78 -1.59 0.68
CA ALA A 136 2.91 -2.37 -0.55
C ALA A 136 3.89 -1.68 -1.50
N ASN A 137 4.82 -2.45 -2.07
CA ASN A 137 5.62 -1.97 -3.20
C ASN A 137 4.76 -1.90 -4.49
N PHE A 138 5.33 -1.36 -5.57
CA PHE A 138 4.58 -1.04 -6.78
C PHE A 138 4.60 -2.19 -7.79
N SER A 139 3.42 -2.56 -8.28
CA SER A 139 3.30 -3.54 -9.37
C SER A 139 3.93 -3.01 -10.66
N ILE A 140 4.68 -3.86 -11.35
CA ILE A 140 5.23 -3.57 -12.67
C ILE A 140 4.15 -3.86 -13.72
N PRO A 141 3.73 -2.88 -14.53
CA PRO A 141 2.75 -3.11 -15.58
C PRO A 141 3.23 -4.15 -16.59
N THR A 142 2.31 -4.94 -17.13
CA THR A 142 2.60 -5.85 -18.24
C THR A 142 2.72 -5.14 -19.60
N PHE A 143 2.23 -3.90 -19.67
CA PHE A 143 2.23 -3.06 -20.86
C PHE A 143 3.21 -1.89 -20.73
N SER A 144 3.98 -1.67 -21.80
CA SER A 144 4.72 -0.44 -22.05
C SER A 144 4.34 0.10 -23.43
N SER A 145 4.26 1.42 -23.59
CA SER A 145 4.01 2.06 -24.89
C SER A 145 5.09 1.77 -25.94
N TYR A 146 6.27 1.30 -25.52
CA TYR A 146 7.35 0.87 -26.42
C TYR A 146 7.35 -0.64 -26.69
N GLY A 147 6.43 -1.41 -26.09
CA GLY A 147 6.27 -2.85 -26.34
C GLY A 147 7.58 -3.62 -26.17
N ILE A 148 7.95 -4.42 -27.18
CA ILE A 148 9.19 -5.22 -27.17
C ILE A 148 10.47 -4.38 -27.09
N PHE A 149 10.42 -3.12 -27.54
CA PHE A 149 11.55 -2.20 -27.53
C PHE A 149 11.87 -1.65 -26.14
N GLU A 150 10.97 -1.85 -25.17
CA GLU A 150 11.19 -1.53 -23.76
C GLU A 150 12.50 -2.14 -23.23
N SER A 151 12.81 -3.38 -23.64
CA SER A 151 14.03 -4.10 -23.24
C SER A 151 15.33 -3.48 -23.75
N ARG A 152 15.27 -2.64 -24.80
CA ARG A 152 16.42 -1.96 -25.41
C ARG A 152 16.48 -0.48 -25.05
N THR A 153 15.48 0.03 -24.35
CA THR A 153 15.40 1.44 -23.99
C THR A 153 16.32 1.74 -22.82
N ASP A 154 17.17 2.76 -22.94
CA ASP A 154 17.97 3.19 -21.79
C ASP A 154 17.04 3.65 -20.66
N PHE A 155 17.22 3.01 -19.51
CA PHE A 155 16.42 3.23 -18.30
C PHE A 155 14.90 3.28 -18.57
N GLY A 156 14.34 2.23 -19.18
CA GLY A 156 12.92 2.14 -19.49
C GLY A 156 11.96 2.17 -18.28
N PHE A 157 10.67 2.21 -18.56
CA PHE A 157 9.57 2.23 -17.61
C PHE A 157 9.62 1.09 -16.58
N HIS A 158 9.80 -0.16 -17.03
CA HIS A 158 9.84 -1.30 -16.12
C HIS A 158 11.07 -1.25 -15.21
N ARG A 159 12.22 -0.81 -15.76
CA ARG A 159 13.43 -0.63 -14.97
C ARG A 159 13.25 0.47 -13.93
N MET A 160 12.71 1.61 -14.31
CA MET A 160 12.42 2.73 -13.39
C MET A 160 11.57 2.27 -12.19
N LEU A 161 10.52 1.48 -12.40
CA LEU A 161 9.67 0.98 -11.31
C LEU A 161 10.39 -0.03 -10.42
N ASN A 162 11.20 -0.93 -11.00
CA ASN A 162 12.03 -1.84 -10.22
C ASN A 162 13.03 -1.08 -9.34
N GLU A 163 13.63 -0.01 -9.86
CA GLU A 163 14.57 0.83 -9.11
C GLU A 163 13.85 1.60 -7.98
N ILE A 164 12.61 2.06 -8.19
CA ILE A 164 11.78 2.62 -7.09
C ILE A 164 11.53 1.57 -6.00
N ASN A 165 11.15 0.35 -6.38
CA ASN A 165 10.88 -0.72 -5.42
C ASN A 165 12.14 -1.10 -4.61
N ASN A 166 13.29 -1.21 -5.28
CA ASN A 166 14.57 -1.50 -4.63
C ASN A 166 14.97 -0.36 -3.69
N ALA A 167 14.93 0.88 -4.16
CA ALA A 167 15.29 2.04 -3.36
C ALA A 167 14.38 2.21 -2.13
N LEU A 168 13.08 1.93 -2.26
CA LEU A 168 12.17 1.91 -1.12
C LEU A 168 12.48 0.79 -0.14
N SER A 169 12.78 -0.41 -0.62
CA SER A 169 13.20 -1.52 0.24
C SER A 169 14.44 -1.15 1.04
N ASP A 170 15.45 -0.58 0.39
CA ASP A 170 16.72 -0.19 1.02
C ASP A 170 16.55 0.93 2.05
N VAL A 171 15.74 1.95 1.75
CA VAL A 171 15.50 3.07 2.68
C VAL A 171 14.67 2.62 3.89
N LEU A 172 13.77 1.66 3.72
CA LEU A 172 12.86 1.22 4.76
C LEU A 172 13.37 0.01 5.56
N SER A 173 14.42 -0.69 5.10
CA SER A 173 14.94 -1.92 5.72
C SER A 173 15.41 -1.76 7.16
N ASN A 174 15.85 -0.56 7.54
CA ASN A 174 16.40 -0.27 8.88
C ASN A 174 15.33 0.10 9.92
N SER A 175 14.04 0.00 9.58
CA SER A 175 12.96 0.40 10.48
C SER A 175 12.23 -0.80 11.09
N ASP A 176 12.34 -0.97 12.42
CA ASP A 176 11.69 -2.06 13.16
C ASP A 176 10.14 -2.05 13.08
N SER A 177 9.56 -0.89 12.77
CA SER A 177 8.11 -0.69 12.71
C SER A 177 7.55 -0.54 11.30
N VAL A 178 8.37 -0.73 10.24
CA VAL A 178 7.93 -0.62 8.85
C VAL A 178 8.29 -1.88 8.09
N TYR A 179 7.30 -2.43 7.40
CA TYR A 179 7.42 -3.67 6.66
C TYR A 179 7.03 -3.42 5.20
N VAL A 180 7.90 -3.81 4.27
CA VAL A 180 7.58 -3.78 2.85
C VAL A 180 6.89 -5.07 2.48
N TYR A 181 5.64 -4.98 2.03
CA TYR A 181 4.93 -6.09 1.41
C TYR A 181 5.25 -6.12 -0.09
N ASP A 182 5.83 -7.24 -0.54
CA ASP A 182 6.19 -7.46 -1.94
C ASP A 182 4.95 -7.76 -2.80
N PHE A 183 4.11 -6.73 -2.98
CA PHE A 183 2.90 -6.78 -3.77
C PHE A 183 3.20 -7.00 -5.26
N ALA A 184 4.33 -6.49 -5.76
CA ALA A 184 4.79 -6.68 -7.12
C ALA A 184 4.88 -8.18 -7.48
N LYS A 185 5.52 -8.99 -6.62
CA LYS A 185 5.58 -10.45 -6.79
C LYS A 185 4.28 -11.18 -6.46
N PHE A 186 3.38 -10.55 -5.69
CA PHE A 186 2.09 -11.17 -5.38
C PHE A 186 1.14 -11.17 -6.60
N VAL A 187 1.22 -10.15 -7.45
CA VAL A 187 0.32 -9.97 -8.60
C VAL A 187 0.91 -10.38 -9.95
N THR A 188 2.14 -10.89 -9.97
CA THR A 188 2.84 -11.36 -11.18
C THR A 188 3.16 -12.85 -11.08
#